data_AF-A0A3M1FRI9-F1
#
_entry.id   AF-A0A3M1FRI9-F1
#
_cell.length_a   1.000
_cell.length_b   1.000
_cell.length_c   1.000
_cell.angle_alpha   90.00
_cell.angle_beta   90.00
_cell.angle_gamma   90.00
#
_symmetry.space_group_name_H-M   'P 1'
#
loop_
_entity.id
_entity.type
_entity.pdbx_description
1 polymer ?
#
loop_
_entity_poly.entity_id
_entity_poly.type
_entity_poly.pdbx_seq_one_letter_code
_entity_poly.pdbx_strand_id
1 'polypeptide(L)'
;IHAAVNDYMALHRRLMAEQDSLRKIGDKQAIQANLNALKKRIEELKNTTELSKEDLQRYSELEEKRNEAQKKLEALSIKERLFSELSDSISATPGRFKETQLDPLLVRLTMKYASLNEAKGIIESILNDLYEGIKQAINGSLAKLSQDAPNFAEERERLEAEINSISKDIAPLENKLKSRKLFVKLVEGLKAEEQKLKNILAKEHELAAIQERLKSIKLSDKLDELIKLYNDIVSKNKEFSNIDEENETVLISNLSFDGARFYENFTSRLYKKMSLAKQISEDIFSEDNTFKFDVLSYKQAIGTIFKKLINGQLRLKQGFSLDDAVHALLDDYFRIDYDLKQHGDRLLEMSPGKRGIILFQLFLHLSNASHPILIDQPEDNLDNRTVYKELNDFIKKKKNERQIIIVSHNANLVVSTDSEEVIVANQAGQNAGGENKKFQFEYVSGSLENSFSDSSKTGILYQKGIREHVCEILEGGLEAFKKREKQYQSVQSI
;
A
#
# COMPACT_ATOMS: atom_id res chain seq x y z
N ILE A 1 -1.21 1.85 5.91
CA ILE A 1 -1.94 0.55 5.84
C ILE A 1 -1.10 -0.59 6.43
N HIS A 2 0.11 -0.84 5.92
CA HIS A 2 0.99 -1.94 6.37
C HIS A 2 1.17 -2.09 7.89
N ALA A 3 1.37 -1.00 8.64
CA ALA A 3 1.47 -1.08 10.11
C ALA A 3 0.19 -1.64 10.78
N ALA A 4 -0.99 -1.21 10.33
CA ALA A 4 -2.26 -1.73 10.85
C ALA A 4 -2.49 -3.20 10.47
N VAL A 5 -1.99 -3.62 9.30
CA VAL A 5 -2.01 -5.04 8.89
C VAL A 5 -1.13 -5.88 9.79
N ASN A 6 0.10 -5.43 10.07
CA ASN A 6 1.02 -6.11 11.00
C ASN A 6 0.37 -6.32 12.37
N ASP A 7 -0.23 -5.27 12.93
CA ASP A 7 -0.92 -5.32 14.22
C ASP A 7 -2.11 -6.30 14.20
N TYR A 8 -2.90 -6.27 13.13
CA TYR A 8 -4.02 -7.20 12.94
C TYR A 8 -3.53 -8.64 12.87
N MET A 9 -2.51 -8.93 12.06
CA MET A 9 -1.99 -10.29 11.86
C MET A 9 -1.32 -10.84 13.11
N ALA A 10 -0.63 -10.00 13.88
CA ALA A 10 -0.07 -10.38 15.18
C ALA A 10 -1.17 -10.79 16.18
N LEU A 11 -2.25 -10.00 16.29
CA LEU A 11 -3.39 -10.33 17.14
C LEU A 11 -4.16 -11.56 16.65
N HIS A 12 -4.31 -11.71 15.34
CA HIS A 12 -4.98 -12.88 14.76
C HIS A 12 -4.21 -14.17 15.03
N ARG A 13 -2.86 -14.17 14.91
CA ARG A 13 -2.03 -15.31 15.30
C ARG A 13 -2.20 -15.66 16.78
N ARG A 14 -2.20 -14.66 17.66
CA ARG A 14 -2.43 -14.86 19.10
C ARG A 14 -3.82 -15.44 19.37
N LEU A 15 -4.85 -14.94 18.69
CA LEU A 15 -6.22 -15.46 18.80
C LEU A 15 -6.27 -16.95 18.46
N MET A 16 -5.66 -17.36 17.34
CA MET A 16 -5.65 -18.76 16.90
C MET A 16 -4.90 -19.65 17.90
N ALA A 17 -3.75 -19.20 18.41
CA ALA A 17 -2.99 -19.93 19.42
C ALA A 17 -3.77 -20.12 20.73
N GLU A 18 -4.47 -19.08 21.19
CA GLU A 18 -5.31 -19.14 22.40
C GLU A 18 -6.55 -20.01 22.22
N GLN A 19 -7.19 -19.99 21.04
CA GLN A 19 -8.30 -20.88 20.72
C GLN A 19 -7.87 -22.36 20.72
N ASP A 20 -6.71 -22.66 20.15
CA ASP A 20 -6.17 -24.02 20.18
C ASP A 20 -5.74 -24.44 21.59
N SER A 21 -5.21 -23.52 22.39
CA SER A 21 -4.92 -23.76 23.81
C SER A 21 -6.18 -24.08 24.61
N LEU A 22 -7.27 -23.31 24.40
CA LEU A 22 -8.56 -23.54 25.04
C LEU A 22 -9.15 -24.90 24.68
N ARG A 23 -9.10 -25.28 23.39
CA ARG A 23 -9.55 -26.59 22.90
C ARG A 23 -8.83 -27.77 23.58
N LYS A 24 -7.56 -27.61 23.93
CA LYS A 24 -6.77 -28.63 24.65
C LYS A 24 -7.18 -28.82 26.12
N ILE A 25 -7.81 -27.82 26.75
CA ILE A 25 -8.27 -27.91 28.16
C ILE A 25 -9.53 -28.76 28.26
N GLY A 26 -10.41 -28.69 27.26
CA GLY A 26 -11.64 -29.47 27.18
C GLY A 26 -12.90 -28.61 27.09
N ASP A 27 -14.04 -29.27 26.92
CA ASP A 27 -15.34 -28.59 26.82
C ASP A 27 -15.84 -28.12 28.19
N LYS A 28 -16.28 -26.86 28.25
CA LYS A 28 -16.74 -26.21 29.49
C LYS A 28 -17.96 -26.90 30.09
N GLN A 29 -18.92 -27.34 29.26
CA GLN A 29 -20.13 -28.00 29.74
C GLN A 29 -19.81 -29.37 30.32
N ALA A 30 -18.94 -30.14 29.67
CA ALA A 30 -18.47 -31.43 30.15
C ALA A 30 -17.76 -31.31 31.52
N ILE A 31 -16.86 -30.32 31.67
CA ILE A 31 -16.14 -30.04 32.92
C ILE A 31 -17.13 -29.63 34.03
N GLN A 32 -18.12 -28.79 33.73
CA GLN A 32 -19.15 -28.38 34.69
C GLN A 32 -20.02 -29.56 35.15
N ALA A 33 -20.37 -30.48 34.24
CA ALA A 33 -21.13 -31.68 34.57
C ALA A 33 -20.33 -32.62 35.48
N ASN A 34 -19.03 -32.81 35.19
CA ASN A 34 -18.12 -33.59 36.03
C ASN A 34 -17.99 -33.00 37.44
N LEU A 35 -17.86 -31.67 37.54
CA LEU A 35 -17.83 -30.96 38.83
C LEU A 35 -19.07 -31.24 39.67
N ASN A 36 -20.26 -31.16 39.06
CA ASN A 36 -21.52 -31.43 39.75
C ASN A 36 -21.61 -32.89 40.21
N ALA A 37 -21.15 -33.85 39.39
CA ALA A 37 -21.11 -35.27 39.73
C ALA A 37 -20.16 -35.55 40.90
N LEU A 38 -18.97 -34.95 40.90
CA LEU A 38 -17.99 -35.08 41.99
C LEU A 38 -18.53 -34.49 43.30
N LYS A 39 -19.16 -33.29 43.26
CA LYS A 39 -19.79 -32.67 44.44
C LYS A 39 -20.87 -33.56 45.05
N LYS A 40 -21.73 -34.15 44.19
CA LYS A 40 -22.78 -35.09 44.63
C LYS A 40 -22.20 -36.36 45.27
N ARG A 41 -21.14 -36.93 44.69
CA ARG A 41 -20.48 -38.14 45.23
C ARG A 41 -19.81 -37.89 46.59
N ILE A 42 -19.26 -36.69 46.78
CA ILE A 42 -18.68 -36.24 48.05
C ILE A 42 -19.78 -36.11 49.12
N GLU A 43 -20.92 -35.51 48.78
CA GLU A 43 -22.10 -35.42 49.66
C GLU A 43 -22.65 -36.79 50.08
N GLU A 44 -22.77 -37.74 49.14
CA GLU A 44 -23.24 -39.11 49.43
C GLU A 44 -22.30 -39.86 50.39
N LEU A 45 -20.99 -39.65 50.28
CA LEU A 45 -19.99 -40.21 51.20
C LEU A 45 -20.02 -39.56 52.59
N LYS A 46 -20.41 -38.30 52.71
CA LYS A 46 -20.57 -37.61 54.00
C LYS A 46 -21.71 -38.22 54.84
N ASN A 47 -22.76 -38.73 54.19
CA ASN A 47 -23.95 -39.26 54.87
C ASN A 47 -23.83 -40.72 55.36
N THR A 48 -22.71 -41.41 55.10
CA THR A 48 -22.53 -42.85 55.37
C THR A 48 -21.48 -43.18 56.46
N THR A 49 -20.91 -42.18 57.13
CA THR A 49 -19.80 -42.35 58.09
C THR A 49 -20.23 -42.16 59.56
N GLU A 50 -19.67 -42.97 60.48
CA GLU A 50 -19.86 -42.96 61.95
C GLU A 50 -19.29 -41.70 62.65
N LEU A 51 -19.57 -40.50 62.15
CA LEU A 51 -19.17 -39.23 62.77
C LEU A 51 -20.39 -38.55 63.40
N SER A 52 -20.22 -37.94 64.58
CA SER A 52 -21.24 -37.04 65.12
C SER A 52 -21.37 -35.81 64.21
N LYS A 53 -22.55 -35.17 64.21
CA LYS A 53 -22.76 -33.89 63.49
C LYS A 53 -21.72 -32.84 63.87
N GLU A 54 -21.23 -32.88 65.11
CA GLU A 54 -20.23 -31.97 65.67
C GLU A 54 -18.82 -32.21 65.11
N ASP A 55 -18.40 -33.47 64.95
CA ASP A 55 -17.11 -33.82 64.32
C ASP A 55 -17.10 -33.43 62.83
N LEU A 56 -18.23 -33.60 62.12
CA LEU A 56 -18.39 -33.20 60.72
C LEU A 56 -18.43 -31.68 60.55
N GLN A 57 -19.12 -30.97 61.45
CA GLN A 57 -19.18 -29.51 61.44
C GLN A 57 -17.79 -28.91 61.73
N ARG A 58 -17.08 -29.46 62.72
CA ARG A 58 -15.71 -29.03 63.05
C ARG A 58 -14.71 -29.34 61.94
N TYR A 59 -14.84 -30.49 61.28
CA TYR A 59 -14.05 -30.79 60.08
C TYR A 59 -14.34 -29.79 58.95
N SER A 60 -15.63 -29.51 58.68
CA SER A 60 -16.05 -28.57 57.64
C SER A 60 -15.50 -27.15 57.89
N GLU A 61 -15.59 -26.66 59.12
CA GLU A 61 -15.08 -25.33 59.51
C GLU A 61 -13.56 -25.24 59.39
N LEU A 62 -12.84 -26.28 59.82
CA LEU A 62 -11.37 -26.32 59.69
C LEU A 62 -10.94 -26.48 58.23
N GLU A 63 -11.66 -27.28 57.43
CA GLU A 63 -11.40 -27.44 56.00
C GLU A 63 -11.66 -26.14 55.23
N GLU A 64 -12.73 -25.42 55.57
CA GLU A 64 -13.06 -24.11 54.99
C GLU A 64 -11.96 -23.08 55.28
N LYS A 65 -11.51 -22.99 56.55
CA LYS A 65 -10.37 -22.14 56.93
C LYS A 65 -9.07 -22.53 56.22
N ARG A 66 -8.77 -23.83 56.11
CA ARG A 66 -7.60 -24.32 55.37
C ARG A 66 -7.68 -23.93 53.90
N ASN A 67 -8.86 -24.07 53.28
CA ASN A 67 -9.08 -23.71 51.89
C ASN A 67 -8.99 -22.19 51.67
N GLU A 68 -9.48 -21.37 52.59
CA GLU A 68 -9.29 -19.92 52.54
C GLU A 68 -7.81 -19.52 52.66
N ALA A 69 -7.07 -20.11 53.60
CA ALA A 69 -5.64 -19.88 53.74
C ALA A 69 -4.87 -20.34 52.48
N GLN A 70 -5.24 -21.49 51.88
CA GLN A 70 -4.69 -21.95 50.59
C GLN A 70 -5.00 -20.98 49.45
N LYS A 71 -6.23 -20.43 49.36
CA LYS A 71 -6.59 -19.43 48.35
C LYS A 71 -5.77 -18.15 48.51
N LYS A 72 -5.53 -17.70 49.75
CA LYS A 72 -4.66 -16.55 50.03
C LYS A 72 -3.22 -16.83 49.61
N LEU A 73 -2.71 -18.02 49.88
CA LEU A 73 -1.37 -18.45 49.46
C LEU A 73 -1.24 -18.54 47.93
N GLU A 74 -2.25 -19.05 47.23
CA GLU A 74 -2.30 -19.04 45.77
C GLU A 74 -2.35 -17.61 45.20
N ALA A 75 -3.15 -16.72 45.79
CA ALA A 75 -3.19 -15.33 45.37
C ALA A 75 -1.85 -14.62 45.60
N LEU A 76 -1.17 -14.94 46.69
CA LEU A 76 0.16 -14.44 47.01
C LEU A 76 1.21 -14.93 46.00
N SER A 77 1.20 -16.21 45.64
CA SER A 77 2.14 -16.76 44.64
C SER A 77 1.91 -16.17 43.23
N ILE A 78 0.66 -15.85 42.87
CA ILE A 78 0.38 -15.10 41.63
C ILE A 78 0.96 -13.69 41.70
N LYS A 79 0.83 -12.99 42.83
CA LYS A 79 1.44 -11.66 43.03
C LYS A 79 2.97 -11.73 42.94
N GLU A 80 3.60 -12.72 43.56
CA GLU A 80 5.05 -12.96 43.47
C GLU A 80 5.48 -13.21 42.01
N ARG A 81 4.74 -14.02 41.26
CA ARG A 81 5.04 -14.27 39.85
C ARG A 81 4.89 -13.03 38.99
N LEU A 82 3.80 -12.27 39.17
CA LEU A 82 3.59 -10.99 38.48
C LEU A 82 4.72 -10.00 38.78
N PHE A 83 5.15 -9.95 40.04
CA PHE A 83 6.26 -9.10 40.46
C PHE A 83 7.58 -9.54 39.83
N SER A 84 7.86 -10.84 39.78
CA SER A 84 9.03 -11.40 39.08
C SER A 84 8.99 -11.09 37.58
N GLU A 85 7.88 -11.38 36.90
CA GLU A 85 7.70 -11.11 35.46
C GLU A 85 7.86 -9.61 35.14
N LEU A 86 7.37 -8.74 36.01
CA LEU A 86 7.52 -7.29 35.90
C LEU A 86 8.99 -6.88 36.10
N SER A 87 9.67 -7.41 37.13
CA SER A 87 11.09 -7.17 37.39
C SER A 87 11.98 -7.64 36.24
N ASP A 88 11.72 -8.83 35.70
CA ASP A 88 12.42 -9.39 34.54
C ASP A 88 12.18 -8.55 33.28
N SER A 89 10.94 -8.11 33.06
CA SER A 89 10.59 -7.26 31.92
C SER A 89 11.26 -5.88 32.00
N ILE A 90 11.27 -5.28 33.19
CA ILE A 90 11.91 -3.97 33.44
C ILE A 90 13.43 -4.10 33.30
N SER A 91 14.05 -5.14 33.86
CA SER A 91 15.51 -5.37 33.78
C SER A 91 15.99 -5.68 32.36
N ALA A 92 15.16 -6.28 31.51
CA ALA A 92 15.48 -6.51 30.10
C ALA A 92 15.30 -5.26 29.22
N THR A 93 14.60 -4.22 29.71
CA THR A 93 14.26 -3.01 28.93
C THR A 93 15.48 -2.22 28.43
N PRO A 94 16.56 -2.00 29.21
CA PRO A 94 17.75 -1.30 28.72
C PRO A 94 18.37 -2.01 27.51
N GLY A 95 18.55 -3.33 27.59
CA GLY A 95 19.10 -4.13 26.49
C GLY A 95 18.25 -4.06 25.22
N ARG A 96 16.93 -4.25 25.35
CA ARG A 96 16.00 -4.14 24.22
C ARG A 96 15.99 -2.74 23.61
N PHE A 97 16.02 -1.69 24.43
CA PHE A 97 16.08 -0.32 23.93
C PHE A 97 17.37 -0.06 23.15
N LYS A 98 18.51 -0.60 23.62
CA LYS A 98 19.77 -0.56 22.89
C LYS A 98 19.66 -1.22 21.53
N GLU A 99 19.23 -2.48 21.49
CA GLU A 99 19.16 -3.27 20.25
C GLU A 99 18.13 -2.75 19.23
N THR A 100 16.98 -2.27 19.71
CA THR A 100 15.85 -1.91 18.82
C THR A 100 15.79 -0.43 18.44
N GLN A 101 16.41 0.47 19.23
CA GLN A 101 16.35 1.90 19.00
C GLN A 101 17.74 2.50 18.80
N LEU A 102 18.68 2.27 19.73
CA LEU A 102 20.00 2.92 19.70
C LEU A 102 20.91 2.36 18.61
N ASP A 103 21.03 1.04 18.49
CA ASP A 103 21.91 0.41 17.50
C ASP A 103 21.46 0.71 16.04
N PRO A 104 20.16 0.63 15.68
CA PRO A 104 19.70 1.03 14.36
C PRO A 104 19.91 2.52 14.08
N LEU A 105 19.73 3.36 15.10
CA LEU A 105 19.98 4.81 14.98
C LEU A 105 21.47 5.09 14.73
N LEU A 106 22.36 4.42 15.48
CA LEU A 106 23.81 4.47 15.29
C LEU A 106 24.18 4.07 13.87
N VAL A 107 23.69 2.91 13.40
CA VAL A 107 23.94 2.42 12.03
C VAL A 107 23.44 3.41 10.99
N ARG A 108 22.23 3.95 11.14
CA ARG A 108 21.64 4.93 10.20
C ARG A 108 22.46 6.21 10.13
N LEU A 109 22.87 6.76 11.27
CA LEU A 109 23.66 7.98 11.33
C LEU A 109 25.08 7.76 10.81
N THR A 110 25.70 6.63 11.16
CA THR A 110 27.06 6.29 10.73
C THR A 110 27.13 6.01 9.23
N MET A 111 26.12 5.36 8.64
CA MET A 111 26.04 5.17 7.19
C MET A 111 25.80 6.50 6.45
N LYS A 112 24.94 7.37 6.98
CA LYS A 112 24.61 8.65 6.33
C LYS A 112 25.79 9.63 6.30
N TYR A 113 26.67 9.59 7.29
CA TYR A 113 27.79 10.52 7.44
C TYR A 113 29.16 9.81 7.45
N ALA A 114 29.29 8.70 6.72
CA ALA A 114 30.47 7.84 6.72
C ALA A 114 31.80 8.55 6.37
N SER A 115 31.74 9.73 5.73
CA SER A 115 32.91 10.57 5.38
C SER A 115 33.46 11.41 6.54
N LEU A 116 32.77 11.47 7.69
CA LEU A 116 33.12 12.30 8.85
C LEU A 116 33.50 11.41 10.05
N ASN A 117 34.73 10.85 10.03
CA ASN A 117 35.21 9.94 11.08
C ASN A 117 35.14 10.54 12.50
N GLU A 118 35.33 11.85 12.64
CA GLU A 118 35.24 12.55 13.94
C GLU A 118 33.80 12.59 14.49
N ALA A 119 32.79 12.64 13.63
CA ALA A 119 31.39 12.68 14.04
C ALA A 119 30.92 11.33 14.62
N LYS A 120 31.52 10.22 14.20
CA LYS A 120 31.19 8.87 14.68
C LYS A 120 31.42 8.74 16.18
N GLY A 121 32.59 9.17 16.67
CA GLY A 121 32.92 9.08 18.09
C GLY A 121 32.00 9.93 18.98
N ILE A 122 31.57 11.10 18.49
CA ILE A 122 30.61 11.97 19.20
C ILE A 122 29.24 11.31 19.28
N ILE A 123 28.75 10.72 18.18
CA ILE A 123 27.46 10.01 18.14
C ILE A 123 27.47 8.81 19.09
N GLU A 124 28.54 8.00 19.06
CA GLU A 124 28.71 6.86 19.96
C GLU A 124 28.71 7.30 21.43
N SER A 125 29.39 8.39 21.77
CA SER A 125 29.40 8.95 23.13
C SER A 125 28.00 9.36 23.57
N ILE A 126 27.28 10.15 22.78
CA ILE A 126 25.93 10.64 23.13
C ILE A 126 24.95 9.48 23.31
N LEU A 127 24.99 8.47 22.44
CA LEU A 127 24.11 7.31 22.52
C LEU A 127 24.45 6.44 23.74
N ASN A 128 25.72 6.32 24.11
CA ASN A 128 26.13 5.63 25.34
C ASN A 128 25.68 6.38 26.59
N ASP A 129 25.80 7.70 26.64
CA ASP A 129 25.33 8.52 27.77
C ASP A 129 23.81 8.38 27.96
N LEU A 130 23.06 8.39 26.85
CA LEU A 130 21.62 8.14 26.87
C LEU A 130 21.28 6.73 27.38
N TYR A 131 22.02 5.72 26.94
CA TYR A 131 21.87 4.33 27.39
C TYR A 131 22.09 4.20 28.90
N GLU A 132 23.18 4.76 29.43
CA GLU A 132 23.48 4.70 30.86
C GLU A 132 22.47 5.50 31.70
N GLY A 133 21.98 6.64 31.22
CA GLY A 133 20.92 7.41 31.89
C GLY A 133 19.60 6.63 32.01
N ILE A 134 19.19 5.94 30.94
CA ILE A 134 18.01 5.07 30.94
C ILE A 134 18.21 3.88 31.88
N LYS A 135 19.36 3.24 31.82
CA LYS A 135 19.73 2.11 32.69
C LYS A 135 19.70 2.51 34.17
N GLN A 136 20.19 3.70 34.52
CA GLN A 136 20.15 4.22 35.88
C GLN A 136 18.71 4.48 36.36
N ALA A 137 17.86 5.09 35.53
CA ALA A 137 16.45 5.33 35.86
C ALA A 137 15.67 4.02 36.07
N ILE A 138 15.96 3.02 35.23
CA ILE A 138 15.39 1.67 35.32
C ILE A 138 15.84 0.96 36.60
N ASN A 139 17.14 0.97 36.90
CA ASN A 139 17.67 0.38 38.13
C ASN A 139 17.10 1.06 39.38
N GLY A 140 16.90 2.38 39.36
CA GLY A 140 16.24 3.10 40.45
C GLY A 140 14.77 2.70 40.63
N SER A 141 14.07 2.37 39.54
CA SER A 141 12.69 1.86 39.59
C SER A 141 12.63 0.42 40.11
N LEU A 142 13.59 -0.44 39.71
CA LEU A 142 13.73 -1.81 40.24
C LEU A 142 14.04 -1.80 41.74
N ALA A 143 14.89 -0.89 42.21
CA ALA A 143 15.19 -0.74 43.63
C ALA A 143 13.94 -0.37 44.45
N LYS A 144 13.10 0.56 43.94
CA LYS A 144 11.80 0.89 44.57
C LYS A 144 10.85 -0.30 44.57
N LEU A 145 10.79 -1.05 43.45
CA LEU A 145 10.01 -2.27 43.37
C LEU A 145 10.43 -3.25 44.49
N SER A 146 11.74 -3.48 44.63
CA SER A 146 12.31 -4.43 45.60
C SER A 146 12.06 -4.08 47.07
N GLN A 147 11.76 -2.82 47.40
CA GLN A 147 11.41 -2.40 48.76
C GLN A 147 10.03 -2.92 49.22
N ASP A 148 9.12 -3.24 48.29
CA ASP A 148 7.78 -3.78 48.62
C ASP A 148 7.77 -5.33 48.73
N ALA A 149 8.82 -5.99 48.23
CA ALA A 149 8.96 -7.45 48.24
C ALA A 149 9.12 -8.14 49.63
N PRO A 150 9.71 -7.52 50.68
CA PRO A 150 9.88 -8.16 51.99
C PRO A 150 8.55 -8.65 52.61
N ASN A 151 7.45 -7.98 52.29
CA ASN A 151 6.12 -8.31 52.83
C ASN A 151 5.59 -9.66 52.32
N PHE A 152 5.98 -10.11 51.12
CA PHE A 152 5.46 -11.36 50.55
C PHE A 152 6.06 -12.60 51.21
N ALA A 153 7.37 -12.58 51.50
CA ALA A 153 8.03 -13.71 52.14
C ALA A 153 7.49 -13.96 53.56
N GLU A 154 7.32 -12.89 54.35
CA GLU A 154 6.76 -12.99 55.71
C GLU A 154 5.28 -13.43 55.70
N GLU A 155 4.47 -12.90 54.78
CA GLU A 155 3.07 -13.28 54.66
C GLU A 155 2.91 -14.74 54.18
N ARG A 156 3.80 -15.20 53.31
CA ARG A 156 3.88 -16.60 52.88
C ARG A 156 4.19 -17.52 54.04
N GLU A 157 5.22 -17.21 54.83
CA GLU A 157 5.62 -18.01 55.98
C GLU A 157 4.49 -18.11 57.00
N ARG A 158 3.77 -17.00 57.24
CA ARG A 158 2.55 -17.01 58.09
C ARG A 158 1.45 -17.93 57.55
N LEU A 159 1.11 -17.83 56.27
CA LEU A 159 0.06 -18.65 55.66
C LEU A 159 0.44 -20.13 55.63
N GLU A 160 1.70 -20.45 55.35
CA GLU A 160 2.20 -21.83 55.39
C GLU A 160 2.16 -22.40 56.83
N ALA A 161 2.51 -21.59 57.84
CA ALA A 161 2.39 -21.98 59.24
C ALA A 161 0.92 -22.20 59.67
N GLU A 162 0.00 -21.34 59.23
CA GLU A 162 -1.44 -21.46 59.49
C GLU A 162 -2.01 -22.74 58.85
N ILE A 163 -1.69 -23.01 57.57
CA ILE A 163 -2.10 -24.23 56.87
C ILE A 163 -1.55 -25.47 57.57
N ASN A 164 -0.29 -25.45 58.02
CA ASN A 164 0.32 -26.56 58.73
C ASN A 164 -0.34 -26.81 60.09
N SER A 165 -0.69 -25.76 60.83
CA SER A 165 -1.42 -25.86 62.09
C SER A 165 -2.81 -26.48 61.88
N ILE A 166 -3.59 -25.94 60.95
CA ILE A 166 -4.94 -26.45 60.65
C ILE A 166 -4.87 -27.90 60.14
N SER A 167 -3.85 -28.25 59.36
CA SER A 167 -3.66 -29.62 58.88
C SER A 167 -3.35 -30.61 60.01
N LYS A 168 -2.62 -30.19 61.06
CA LYS A 168 -2.42 -31.00 62.28
C LYS A 168 -3.73 -31.21 63.04
N ASP A 169 -4.58 -30.19 63.12
CA ASP A 169 -5.88 -30.28 63.82
C ASP A 169 -6.91 -31.12 63.05
N ILE A 170 -6.82 -31.14 61.72
CA ILE A 170 -7.65 -31.97 60.85
C ILE A 170 -7.22 -33.45 60.89
N ALA A 171 -5.92 -33.76 61.03
CA ALA A 171 -5.38 -35.12 60.99
C ALA A 171 -6.06 -36.16 61.91
N PRO A 172 -6.40 -35.88 63.18
CA PRO A 172 -7.14 -36.82 64.03
C PRO A 172 -8.60 -37.04 63.59
N LEU A 173 -9.25 -36.05 62.98
CA LEU A 173 -10.58 -36.18 62.38
C LEU A 173 -10.53 -37.02 61.10
N GLU A 174 -9.46 -36.87 60.30
CA GLU A 174 -9.20 -37.68 59.10
C GLU A 174 -8.93 -39.16 59.43
N ASN A 175 -8.31 -39.47 60.57
CA ASN A 175 -8.02 -40.85 60.99
C ASN A 175 -9.27 -41.67 61.38
N LYS A 176 -10.39 -41.00 61.73
CA LYS A 176 -11.68 -41.66 62.01
C LYS A 176 -12.43 -42.08 60.73
N LEU A 177 -12.01 -41.62 59.55
CA LEU A 177 -12.66 -41.90 58.26
C LEU A 177 -12.09 -43.17 57.58
N LYS A 178 -12.74 -44.34 57.76
CA LYS A 178 -12.41 -45.61 57.05
C LYS A 178 -12.42 -45.51 55.51
N SER A 179 -12.98 -44.45 54.93
CA SER A 179 -13.07 -44.15 53.49
C SER A 179 -11.93 -43.25 52.94
N ARG A 180 -10.80 -43.16 53.66
CA ARG A 180 -9.60 -42.33 53.40
C ARG A 180 -9.16 -42.19 51.93
N LYS A 181 -8.99 -43.29 51.18
CA LYS A 181 -8.44 -43.22 49.80
C LYS A 181 -9.44 -42.70 48.77
N LEU A 182 -10.73 -43.00 48.95
CA LEU A 182 -11.75 -42.63 47.97
C LEU A 182 -12.14 -41.16 48.13
N PHE A 183 -12.31 -40.71 49.38
CA PHE A 183 -12.64 -39.31 49.66
C PHE A 183 -11.53 -38.36 49.21
N VAL A 184 -10.27 -38.64 49.56
CA VAL A 184 -9.11 -37.84 49.12
C VAL A 184 -9.01 -37.77 47.60
N LYS A 185 -9.16 -38.91 46.89
CA LYS A 185 -9.17 -38.92 45.41
C LYS A 185 -10.30 -38.08 44.81
N LEU A 186 -11.49 -38.11 45.41
CA LEU A 186 -12.63 -37.32 44.91
C LEU A 186 -12.42 -35.82 45.13
N VAL A 187 -11.85 -35.42 46.28
CA VAL A 187 -11.52 -34.02 46.57
C VAL A 187 -10.37 -33.51 45.69
N GLU A 188 -9.32 -34.32 45.48
CA GLU A 188 -8.23 -34.00 44.53
C GLU A 188 -8.77 -33.86 43.09
N GLY A 189 -9.64 -34.78 42.67
CA GLY A 189 -10.32 -34.71 41.37
C GLY A 189 -11.19 -33.47 41.23
N LEU A 190 -11.91 -33.08 42.30
CA LEU A 190 -12.72 -31.87 42.33
C LEU A 190 -11.85 -30.63 42.17
N LYS A 191 -10.75 -30.50 42.92
CA LYS A 191 -9.82 -29.37 42.83
C LYS A 191 -9.21 -29.25 41.44
N ALA A 192 -8.77 -30.37 40.85
CA ALA A 192 -8.22 -30.38 39.50
C ALA A 192 -9.24 -29.88 38.46
N GLU A 193 -10.50 -30.28 38.60
CA GLU A 193 -11.57 -29.89 37.67
C GLU A 193 -12.01 -28.42 37.87
N GLU A 194 -12.01 -27.92 39.12
CA GLU A 194 -12.23 -26.50 39.42
C GLU A 194 -11.12 -25.62 38.84
N GLN A 195 -9.87 -26.08 38.90
CA GLN A 195 -8.74 -25.37 38.30
C GLN A 195 -8.84 -25.32 36.76
N LYS A 196 -9.27 -26.41 36.10
CA LYS A 196 -9.54 -26.39 34.65
C LYS A 196 -10.62 -25.38 34.28
N LEU A 197 -11.72 -25.34 35.03
CA LEU A 197 -12.80 -24.37 34.79
C LEU A 197 -12.29 -22.91 34.95
N LYS A 198 -11.50 -22.63 35.99
CA LYS A 198 -10.88 -21.32 36.20
C LYS A 198 -9.99 -20.91 35.02
N ASN A 199 -9.18 -21.84 34.51
CA ASN A 199 -8.33 -21.62 33.34
C ASN A 199 -9.15 -21.36 32.07
N ILE A 200 -10.26 -22.08 31.86
CA ILE A 200 -11.19 -21.84 30.74
C ILE A 200 -11.76 -20.43 30.80
N LEU A 201 -12.29 -20.01 31.94
CA LEU A 201 -12.89 -18.68 32.11
C LEU A 201 -11.87 -17.56 31.87
N ALA A 202 -10.64 -17.71 32.38
CA ALA A 202 -9.56 -16.75 32.13
C ALA A 202 -9.22 -16.64 30.64
N LYS A 203 -9.13 -17.76 29.93
CA LYS A 203 -8.88 -17.78 28.48
C LYS A 203 -10.05 -17.22 27.67
N GLU A 204 -11.30 -17.52 28.04
CA GLU A 204 -12.48 -16.94 27.39
C GLU A 204 -12.47 -15.40 27.50
N HIS A 205 -12.10 -14.87 28.67
CA HIS A 205 -11.95 -13.43 28.87
C HIS A 205 -10.82 -12.83 28.00
N GLU A 206 -9.66 -13.50 27.96
CA GLU A 206 -8.54 -13.05 27.11
C GLU A 206 -8.89 -13.09 25.61
N LEU A 207 -9.57 -14.14 25.16
CA LEU A 207 -10.06 -14.26 23.78
C LEU A 207 -11.04 -13.14 23.44
N ALA A 208 -11.98 -12.81 24.33
CA ALA A 208 -12.91 -11.71 24.15
C ALA A 208 -12.17 -10.36 24.01
N ALA A 209 -11.16 -10.12 24.85
CA ALA A 209 -10.33 -8.92 24.77
C ALA A 209 -9.55 -8.82 23.43
N ILE A 210 -8.98 -9.94 22.95
CA ILE A 210 -8.30 -9.98 21.65
C ILE A 210 -9.27 -9.70 20.51
N GLN A 211 -10.48 -10.28 20.56
CA GLN A 211 -11.51 -10.06 19.54
C GLN A 211 -11.99 -8.61 19.48
N GLU A 212 -12.20 -7.96 20.64
CA GLU A 212 -12.53 -6.54 20.70
C GLU A 212 -11.39 -5.68 20.12
N ARG A 213 -10.14 -6.01 20.43
CA ARG A 213 -8.99 -5.30 19.87
C ARG A 213 -8.89 -5.48 18.35
N LEU A 214 -9.15 -6.68 17.83
CA LEU A 214 -9.20 -6.92 16.38
C LEU A 214 -10.29 -6.08 15.70
N LYS A 215 -11.49 -5.98 16.29
CA LYS A 215 -12.58 -5.12 15.77
C LYS A 215 -12.19 -3.64 15.75
N SER A 216 -11.35 -3.20 16.69
CA SER A 216 -10.88 -1.81 16.75
C SER A 216 -9.91 -1.45 15.62
N ILE A 217 -9.22 -2.44 15.01
CA ILE A 217 -8.33 -2.20 13.88
C ILE A 217 -9.15 -2.08 12.60
N LYS A 218 -9.46 -0.84 12.22
CA LYS A 218 -10.28 -0.54 11.05
C LYS A 218 -9.44 -0.49 9.77
N LEU A 219 -9.04 -1.66 9.27
CA LEU A 219 -8.32 -1.78 7.99
C LEU A 219 -9.11 -1.17 6.82
N SER A 220 -10.44 -1.27 6.87
CA SER A 220 -11.34 -0.68 5.87
C SER A 220 -11.20 0.83 5.76
N ASP A 221 -11.03 1.52 6.88
CA ASP A 221 -10.95 2.99 6.91
C ASP A 221 -9.63 3.46 6.31
N LYS A 222 -8.57 2.64 6.44
CA LYS A 222 -7.27 2.89 5.81
C LYS A 222 -7.31 2.75 4.29
N LEU A 223 -8.18 1.90 3.74
CA LEU A 223 -8.42 1.85 2.29
C LEU A 223 -9.19 3.09 1.80
N ASP A 224 -10.19 3.54 2.56
CA ASP A 224 -10.94 4.76 2.23
C ASP A 224 -10.03 6.00 2.25
N GLU A 225 -9.15 6.11 3.26
CA GLU A 225 -8.13 7.16 3.34
C GLU A 225 -7.24 7.16 2.08
N LEU A 226 -6.81 5.98 1.62
CA LEU A 226 -5.97 5.86 0.43
C LEU A 226 -6.70 6.32 -0.84
N ILE A 227 -7.92 5.83 -1.06
CA ILE A 227 -8.75 6.24 -2.21
C ILE A 227 -9.00 7.75 -2.18
N LYS A 228 -9.26 8.31 -1.00
CA LYS A 228 -9.44 9.75 -0.82
C LYS A 228 -8.18 10.52 -1.25
N LEU A 229 -6.99 10.09 -0.84
CA LEU A 229 -5.74 10.75 -1.25
C LEU A 229 -5.57 10.79 -2.76
N TYR A 230 -5.86 9.69 -3.47
CA TYR A 230 -5.80 9.69 -4.94
C TYR A 230 -6.89 10.58 -5.56
N ASN A 231 -8.10 10.58 -5.03
CA ASN A 231 -9.16 11.49 -5.50
C ASN A 231 -8.84 12.97 -5.24
N ASP A 232 -8.12 13.28 -4.16
CA ASP A 232 -7.63 14.63 -3.89
C ASP A 232 -6.58 15.04 -4.95
N ILE A 233 -5.71 14.12 -5.39
CA ILE A 233 -4.78 14.36 -6.51
C ILE A 233 -5.56 14.61 -7.81
N VAL A 234 -6.54 13.76 -8.14
CA VAL A 234 -7.41 13.97 -9.31
C VAL A 234 -8.11 15.32 -9.26
N SER A 235 -8.57 15.74 -8.07
CA SER A 235 -9.26 17.02 -7.89
C SER A 235 -8.31 18.20 -8.07
N LYS A 236 -7.09 18.14 -7.54
CA LYS A 236 -6.05 19.17 -7.75
C LYS A 236 -5.64 19.28 -9.22
N ASN A 237 -5.55 18.16 -9.93
CA ASN A 237 -5.21 18.14 -11.34
C ASN A 237 -6.24 18.89 -12.22
N LYS A 238 -7.48 19.09 -11.73
CA LYS A 238 -8.48 19.90 -12.47
C LYS A 238 -8.05 21.34 -12.68
N GLU A 239 -7.24 21.91 -11.78
CA GLU A 239 -6.67 23.26 -11.94
C GLU A 239 -5.78 23.38 -13.18
N PHE A 240 -5.18 22.25 -13.60
CA PHE A 240 -4.30 22.15 -14.76
C PHE A 240 -4.98 21.43 -15.93
N SER A 241 -6.30 21.22 -15.86
CA SER A 241 -7.03 20.47 -16.89
C SER A 241 -7.04 21.18 -18.22
N ASN A 242 -7.06 22.51 -18.23
CA ASN A 242 -7.10 23.29 -19.46
C ASN A 242 -5.67 23.55 -19.95
N ILE A 243 -5.25 22.86 -21.01
CA ILE A 243 -3.91 23.00 -21.58
C ILE A 243 -3.89 24.07 -22.67
N ASP A 244 -4.88 24.05 -23.57
CA ASP A 244 -4.97 24.98 -24.69
C ASP A 244 -6.45 25.32 -24.94
N GLU A 245 -6.85 26.53 -24.55
CA GLU A 245 -8.22 27.02 -24.70
C GLU A 245 -8.67 27.09 -26.15
N GLU A 246 -7.79 27.51 -27.06
CA GLU A 246 -8.16 27.74 -28.45
C GLU A 246 -8.41 26.43 -29.20
N ASN A 247 -7.63 25.40 -28.87
CA ASN A 247 -7.77 24.07 -29.46
C ASN A 247 -8.66 23.15 -28.61
N GLU A 248 -9.34 23.66 -27.57
CA GLU A 248 -10.18 22.88 -26.64
C GLU A 248 -9.46 21.63 -26.09
N THR A 249 -8.16 21.77 -25.79
CA THR A 249 -7.32 20.66 -25.34
C THR A 249 -7.35 20.55 -23.82
N VAL A 250 -7.91 19.44 -23.34
CA VAL A 250 -8.15 19.18 -21.93
C VAL A 250 -7.41 17.94 -21.45
N LEU A 251 -6.63 18.06 -20.38
CA LEU A 251 -6.08 16.97 -19.61
C LEU A 251 -7.16 16.35 -18.73
N ILE A 252 -7.36 15.05 -18.88
CA ILE A 252 -8.22 14.23 -18.06
C ILE A 252 -7.32 13.40 -17.14
N SER A 253 -7.49 13.55 -15.83
CA SER A 253 -6.87 12.66 -14.85
C SER A 253 -7.93 11.80 -14.20
N ASN A 254 -7.73 10.48 -14.19
CA ASN A 254 -8.65 9.54 -13.56
C ASN A 254 -7.91 8.65 -12.56
N LEU A 255 -8.59 8.30 -11.47
CA LEU A 255 -8.17 7.20 -10.62
C LEU A 255 -8.31 5.89 -11.41
N SER A 256 -7.24 5.12 -11.46
CA SER A 256 -7.26 3.78 -12.03
C SER A 256 -6.59 2.77 -11.09
N PHE A 257 -6.78 1.50 -11.42
CA PHE A 257 -6.31 0.37 -10.63
C PHE A 257 -5.42 -0.52 -11.48
N ASP A 258 -4.23 -0.82 -10.97
CA ASP A 258 -3.26 -1.69 -11.61
C ASP A 258 -3.63 -3.16 -11.41
N GLY A 259 -4.57 -3.64 -12.22
CA GLY A 259 -5.05 -5.02 -12.19
C GLY A 259 -3.97 -6.05 -12.48
N ALA A 260 -2.96 -5.70 -13.29
CA ALA A 260 -1.83 -6.59 -13.59
C ALA A 260 -0.95 -6.78 -12.36
N ARG A 261 -0.56 -5.69 -11.69
CA ARG A 261 0.20 -5.74 -10.44
C ARG A 261 -0.59 -6.44 -9.33
N PHE A 262 -1.90 -6.19 -9.22
CA PHE A 262 -2.77 -6.91 -8.28
C PHE A 262 -2.84 -8.42 -8.58
N TYR A 263 -2.87 -8.78 -9.85
CA TYR A 263 -2.83 -10.17 -10.25
C TYR A 263 -1.53 -10.83 -9.81
N GLU A 264 -0.40 -10.23 -10.18
CA GLU A 264 0.94 -10.76 -9.89
C GLU A 264 1.20 -10.85 -8.39
N ASN A 265 0.88 -9.79 -7.64
CA ASN A 265 1.19 -9.72 -6.22
C ASN A 265 0.20 -10.46 -5.33
N PHE A 266 -1.08 -10.52 -5.67
CA PHE A 266 -2.09 -11.13 -4.80
C PHE A 266 -2.77 -12.34 -5.45
N THR A 267 -3.42 -12.13 -6.59
CA THR A 267 -4.32 -13.14 -7.19
C THR A 267 -3.57 -14.41 -7.59
N SER A 268 -2.32 -14.27 -8.04
CA SER A 268 -1.44 -15.37 -8.43
C SER A 268 -1.07 -16.28 -7.25
N ARG A 269 -1.14 -15.78 -6.01
CA ARG A 269 -0.82 -16.51 -4.77
C ARG A 269 -1.95 -17.43 -4.32
N LEU A 270 -3.17 -17.23 -4.84
CA LEU A 270 -4.31 -18.08 -4.52
C LEU A 270 -4.26 -19.40 -5.29
N TYR A 271 -4.61 -20.50 -4.62
CA TYR A 271 -4.79 -21.79 -5.26
C TYR A 271 -6.12 -21.81 -6.03
N LYS A 272 -6.04 -22.05 -7.34
CA LYS A 272 -7.20 -21.99 -8.24
C LYS A 272 -7.78 -23.39 -8.47
N LYS A 273 -8.53 -23.93 -7.48
CA LYS A 273 -9.28 -25.18 -7.69
C LYS A 273 -10.37 -25.02 -8.76
N MET A 274 -10.96 -23.83 -8.81
CA MET A 274 -11.90 -23.36 -9.82
C MET A 274 -11.65 -21.85 -10.03
N SER A 275 -12.40 -21.20 -10.91
CA SER A 275 -12.28 -19.74 -11.09
C SER A 275 -12.54 -18.98 -9.78
N LEU A 276 -11.85 -17.86 -9.59
CA LEU A 276 -12.03 -16.98 -8.44
C LEU A 276 -13.42 -16.36 -8.39
N ALA A 277 -14.06 -16.20 -9.55
CA ALA A 277 -15.48 -15.86 -9.65
C ALA A 277 -16.34 -16.84 -8.83
N LYS A 278 -16.10 -18.15 -8.98
CA LYS A 278 -16.84 -19.20 -8.24
C LYS A 278 -16.37 -19.36 -6.79
N GLN A 279 -15.08 -19.15 -6.50
CA GLN A 279 -14.56 -19.26 -5.13
C GLN A 279 -14.92 -18.06 -4.24
N ILE A 280 -15.01 -16.87 -4.83
CA ILE A 280 -15.16 -15.60 -4.12
C ILE A 280 -16.52 -14.96 -4.45
N SER A 281 -16.66 -14.40 -5.65
CA SER A 281 -17.90 -13.85 -6.21
C SER A 281 -17.69 -13.48 -7.68
N GLU A 282 -18.72 -13.69 -8.51
CA GLU A 282 -18.76 -13.25 -9.92
C GLU A 282 -18.80 -11.73 -10.07
N ASP A 283 -19.21 -11.01 -9.03
CA ASP A 283 -19.18 -9.53 -9.01
C ASP A 283 -17.75 -8.99 -8.84
N ILE A 284 -16.86 -9.78 -8.23
CA ILE A 284 -15.49 -9.37 -7.86
C ILE A 284 -14.47 -9.85 -8.91
N PHE A 285 -14.67 -11.04 -9.47
CA PHE A 285 -13.77 -11.63 -10.44
C PHE A 285 -14.53 -12.10 -11.68
N SER A 286 -13.88 -11.96 -12.85
CA SER A 286 -14.30 -12.56 -14.11
C SER A 286 -13.93 -14.06 -14.15
N GLU A 287 -14.49 -14.80 -15.12
CA GLU A 287 -14.22 -16.25 -15.26
C GLU A 287 -12.74 -16.59 -15.48
N ASP A 288 -12.02 -15.70 -16.17
CA ASP A 288 -10.58 -15.75 -16.39
C ASP A 288 -9.74 -15.40 -15.13
N ASN A 289 -10.39 -15.10 -14.00
CA ASN A 289 -9.82 -14.62 -12.74
C ASN A 289 -9.30 -13.19 -12.77
N THR A 290 -9.72 -12.37 -13.73
CA THR A 290 -9.42 -10.93 -13.73
C THR A 290 -10.25 -10.23 -12.67
N PHE A 291 -9.61 -9.39 -11.86
CA PHE A 291 -10.30 -8.59 -10.83
C PHE A 291 -11.12 -7.47 -11.49
N LYS A 292 -12.40 -7.38 -11.11
CA LYS A 292 -13.33 -6.35 -11.58
C LYS A 292 -13.23 -5.14 -10.67
N PHE A 293 -12.42 -4.17 -11.07
CA PHE A 293 -12.30 -2.93 -10.31
C PHE A 293 -13.49 -1.99 -10.57
N ASP A 294 -14.12 -1.57 -9.48
CA ASP A 294 -15.06 -0.45 -9.45
C ASP A 294 -14.85 0.31 -8.13
N VAL A 295 -14.71 1.64 -8.21
CA VAL A 295 -14.34 2.48 -7.06
C VAL A 295 -15.37 2.39 -5.93
N LEU A 296 -16.66 2.30 -6.27
CA LEU A 296 -17.76 2.30 -5.32
C LEU A 296 -17.85 0.99 -4.54
N SER A 297 -17.58 -0.14 -5.20
CA SER A 297 -17.66 -1.48 -4.63
C SER A 297 -16.32 -2.05 -4.14
N TYR A 298 -15.19 -1.40 -4.46
CA TYR A 298 -13.84 -1.88 -4.11
C TYR A 298 -13.68 -2.25 -2.63
N LYS A 299 -14.13 -1.37 -1.72
CA LYS A 299 -14.07 -1.61 -0.27
C LYS A 299 -14.76 -2.91 0.13
N GLN A 300 -15.95 -3.14 -0.43
CA GLN A 300 -16.74 -4.34 -0.16
C GLN A 300 -16.10 -5.58 -0.76
N ALA A 301 -15.55 -5.46 -1.97
CA ALA A 301 -14.84 -6.54 -2.65
C ALA A 301 -13.62 -7.00 -1.83
N ILE A 302 -12.74 -6.09 -1.47
CA ILE A 302 -11.55 -6.38 -0.65
C ILE A 302 -11.94 -6.92 0.73
N GLY A 303 -12.96 -6.35 1.38
CA GLY A 303 -13.47 -6.85 2.66
C GLY A 303 -14.00 -8.29 2.58
N THR A 304 -14.62 -8.67 1.46
CA THR A 304 -15.11 -10.03 1.22
C THR A 304 -13.96 -11.02 1.04
N ILE A 305 -12.97 -10.65 0.23
CA ILE A 305 -11.76 -11.47 0.02
C ILE A 305 -11.01 -11.65 1.35
N PHE A 306 -10.82 -10.57 2.09
CA PHE A 306 -10.15 -10.58 3.39
C PHE A 306 -10.83 -11.51 4.39
N LYS A 307 -12.16 -11.43 4.54
CA LYS A 307 -12.92 -12.33 5.43
C LYS A 307 -12.74 -13.80 5.03
N LYS A 308 -12.81 -14.10 3.74
CA LYS A 308 -12.60 -15.47 3.23
C LYS A 308 -11.17 -15.98 3.48
N LEU A 309 -10.15 -15.12 3.37
CA LEU A 309 -8.75 -15.45 3.70
C LEU A 309 -8.59 -15.78 5.19
N ILE A 310 -9.02 -14.86 6.07
CA ILE A 310 -8.88 -15.01 7.52
C ILE A 310 -9.66 -16.22 8.05
N ASN A 311 -10.81 -16.54 7.45
CA ASN A 311 -11.60 -17.72 7.82
C ASN A 311 -11.08 -19.03 7.20
N GLY A 312 -9.95 -19.01 6.48
CA GLY A 312 -9.37 -20.20 5.85
C GLY A 312 -10.20 -20.78 4.69
N GLN A 313 -11.13 -20.00 4.14
CA GLN A 313 -11.99 -20.42 3.02
C GLN A 313 -11.27 -20.33 1.67
N LEU A 314 -10.15 -19.60 1.61
CA LEU A 314 -9.28 -19.50 0.44
C LEU A 314 -7.95 -20.19 0.71
N ARG A 315 -7.57 -21.11 -0.16
CA ARG A 315 -6.27 -21.79 -0.09
C ARG A 315 -5.21 -20.99 -0.83
N LEU A 316 -4.02 -20.94 -0.26
CA LEU A 316 -2.84 -20.33 -0.88
C LEU A 316 -2.01 -21.40 -1.60
N LYS A 317 -1.27 -20.98 -2.63
CA LYS A 317 -0.25 -21.81 -3.25
C LYS A 317 0.91 -22.07 -2.27
N GLN A 318 1.62 -23.16 -2.50
CA GLN A 318 2.80 -23.50 -1.70
C GLN A 318 3.83 -22.37 -1.77
N GLY A 319 4.42 -22.03 -0.62
CA GLY A 319 5.41 -20.96 -0.50
C GLY A 319 4.86 -19.59 -0.06
N PHE A 320 3.53 -19.42 0.02
CA PHE A 320 2.91 -18.19 0.50
C PHE A 320 2.18 -18.40 1.83
N SER A 321 2.40 -17.51 2.79
CA SER A 321 1.68 -17.49 4.06
C SER A 321 0.43 -16.62 4.00
N LEU A 322 -0.45 -16.77 5.00
CA LEU A 322 -1.62 -15.90 5.17
C LEU A 322 -1.21 -14.43 5.34
N ASP A 323 -0.09 -14.18 6.02
CA ASP A 323 0.47 -12.85 6.24
C ASP A 323 0.84 -12.20 4.89
N ASP A 324 1.57 -12.94 4.05
CA ASP A 324 1.93 -12.50 2.70
C ASP A 324 0.71 -12.18 1.84
N ALA A 325 -0.34 -12.99 1.94
CA ALA A 325 -1.57 -12.82 1.16
C ALA A 325 -2.37 -11.59 1.62
N VAL A 326 -2.46 -11.35 2.94
CA VAL A 326 -3.16 -10.19 3.48
C VAL A 326 -2.40 -8.90 3.18
N HIS A 327 -1.08 -8.88 3.33
CA HIS A 327 -0.26 -7.73 2.93
C HIS A 327 -0.40 -7.42 1.45
N ALA A 328 -0.34 -8.45 0.60
CA ALA A 328 -0.54 -8.25 -0.83
C ALA A 328 -1.96 -7.77 -1.16
N LEU A 329 -3.01 -8.30 -0.50
CA LEU A 329 -4.38 -7.85 -0.75
C LEU A 329 -4.59 -6.36 -0.46
N LEU A 330 -3.92 -5.84 0.58
CA LEU A 330 -4.09 -4.48 1.11
C LEU A 330 -2.97 -3.52 0.71
N ASP A 331 -2.14 -3.90 -0.26
CA ASP A 331 -1.10 -3.03 -0.82
C ASP A 331 -1.72 -1.94 -1.73
N ASP A 332 -0.92 -0.94 -2.10
CA ASP A 332 -1.36 0.14 -2.98
C ASP A 332 -1.23 -0.26 -4.46
N TYR A 333 -2.36 -0.39 -5.13
CA TYR A 333 -2.50 -0.69 -6.56
C TYR A 333 -3.15 0.45 -7.33
N PHE A 334 -3.39 1.60 -6.69
CA PHE A 334 -3.98 2.73 -7.37
C PHE A 334 -2.91 3.51 -8.13
N ARG A 335 -3.33 4.13 -9.22
CA ARG A 335 -2.52 5.10 -9.95
C ARG A 335 -3.42 6.16 -10.56
N ILE A 336 -2.80 7.25 -11.00
CA ILE A 336 -3.48 8.28 -11.79
C ILE A 336 -3.15 8.03 -13.25
N ASP A 337 -4.16 7.67 -14.02
CA ASP A 337 -4.04 7.62 -15.47
C ASP A 337 -4.40 9.00 -16.04
N TYR A 338 -3.55 9.47 -16.95
CA TYR A 338 -3.73 10.71 -17.67
C TYR A 338 -4.15 10.41 -19.10
N ASP A 339 -5.17 11.11 -19.57
CA ASP A 339 -5.65 11.08 -20.95
C ASP A 339 -5.81 12.52 -21.45
N LEU A 340 -5.82 12.69 -22.76
CA LEU A 340 -5.99 14.00 -23.40
C LEU A 340 -7.25 13.97 -24.25
N LYS A 341 -8.01 15.05 -24.19
CA LYS A 341 -9.21 15.25 -25.00
C LYS A 341 -9.07 16.53 -25.81
N GLN A 342 -9.33 16.46 -27.11
CA GLN A 342 -9.33 17.62 -27.99
C GLN A 342 -10.57 17.56 -28.89
N HIS A 343 -11.32 18.66 -28.98
CA HIS A 343 -12.56 18.75 -29.79
C HIS A 343 -13.57 17.62 -29.54
N GLY A 344 -13.67 17.14 -28.29
CA GLY A 344 -14.61 16.07 -27.95
C GLY A 344 -14.03 14.64 -28.00
N ASP A 345 -12.94 14.43 -28.75
CA ASP A 345 -12.34 13.11 -28.95
C ASP A 345 -11.23 12.83 -27.92
N ARG A 346 -11.13 11.60 -27.42
CA ARG A 346 -10.00 11.16 -26.59
C ARG A 346 -8.80 10.77 -27.45
N LEU A 347 -7.60 11.09 -26.99
CA LEU A 347 -6.36 10.88 -27.74
C LEU A 347 -6.16 9.42 -28.18
N LEU A 348 -6.52 8.47 -27.31
CA LEU A 348 -6.41 7.04 -27.57
C LEU A 348 -7.43 6.51 -28.59
N GLU A 349 -8.52 7.23 -28.82
CA GLU A 349 -9.58 6.90 -29.79
C GLU A 349 -9.32 7.51 -31.17
N MET A 350 -8.38 8.46 -31.27
CA MET A 350 -8.02 9.12 -32.52
C MET A 350 -7.13 8.26 -33.42
N SER A 351 -7.18 8.55 -34.73
CA SER A 351 -6.28 7.96 -35.72
C SER A 351 -4.81 8.26 -35.38
N PRO A 352 -3.86 7.38 -35.78
CA PRO A 352 -2.44 7.60 -35.52
C PRO A 352 -1.92 8.98 -35.99
N GLY A 353 -2.36 9.45 -37.17
CA GLY A 353 -1.98 10.77 -37.70
C GLY A 353 -2.51 11.95 -36.87
N LYS A 354 -3.80 11.92 -36.47
CA LYS A 354 -4.39 12.96 -35.61
C LYS A 354 -3.73 12.98 -34.23
N ARG A 355 -3.45 11.79 -33.66
CA ARG A 355 -2.71 11.64 -32.41
C ARG A 355 -1.31 12.24 -32.48
N GLY A 356 -0.60 12.01 -33.59
CA GLY A 356 0.73 12.58 -33.84
C GLY A 356 0.72 14.11 -33.80
N ILE A 357 -0.24 14.75 -34.46
CA ILE A 357 -0.40 16.21 -34.42
C ILE A 357 -0.64 16.72 -33.02
N ILE A 358 -1.58 16.14 -32.27
CA ILE A 358 -1.91 16.67 -30.94
C ILE A 358 -0.72 16.57 -30.00
N LEU A 359 0.02 15.46 -30.05
CA LEU A 359 1.25 15.32 -29.28
C LEU A 359 2.30 16.35 -29.71
N PHE A 360 2.40 16.64 -31.01
CA PHE A 360 3.28 17.67 -31.54
C PHE A 360 2.87 19.08 -31.07
N GLN A 361 1.58 19.43 -31.20
CA GLN A 361 1.01 20.69 -30.72
C GLN A 361 1.24 20.85 -29.21
N LEU A 362 0.99 19.80 -28.42
CA LEU A 362 1.22 19.78 -26.98
C LEU A 362 2.70 20.00 -26.64
N PHE A 363 3.61 19.28 -27.31
CA PHE A 363 5.06 19.44 -27.10
C PHE A 363 5.50 20.90 -27.34
N LEU A 364 4.97 21.51 -28.40
CA LEU A 364 5.25 22.89 -28.74
C LEU A 364 4.57 23.91 -27.81
N HIS A 365 3.40 23.58 -27.28
CA HIS A 365 2.67 24.41 -26.32
C HIS A 365 3.35 24.40 -24.95
N LEU A 366 3.81 23.23 -24.49
CA LEU A 366 4.52 23.07 -23.21
C LEU A 366 5.94 23.67 -23.23
N SER A 367 6.51 23.84 -24.42
CA SER A 367 7.82 24.47 -24.61
C SER A 367 7.69 26.00 -24.52
N ASN A 368 7.87 26.56 -23.32
CA ASN A 368 8.03 28.01 -23.10
C ASN A 368 9.32 28.59 -23.71
N ALA A 369 10.09 27.77 -24.42
CA ALA A 369 11.38 28.15 -24.93
C ALA A 369 11.24 28.78 -26.31
N SER A 370 11.83 29.95 -26.50
CA SER A 370 11.87 30.68 -27.76
C SER A 370 12.92 30.15 -28.75
N HIS A 371 13.62 29.06 -28.42
CA HIS A 371 14.64 28.51 -29.30
C HIS A 371 14.03 28.03 -30.62
N PRO A 372 14.78 28.10 -31.74
CA PRO A 372 14.33 27.60 -33.03
C PRO A 372 13.94 26.12 -32.96
N ILE A 373 13.00 25.71 -33.79
CA ILE A 373 12.65 24.30 -34.00
C ILE A 373 12.88 23.94 -35.45
N LEU A 374 13.55 22.81 -35.65
CA LEU A 374 13.72 22.16 -36.94
C LEU A 374 12.76 20.98 -37.03
N ILE A 375 11.91 20.96 -38.05
CA ILE A 375 10.94 19.89 -38.33
C ILE A 375 11.30 19.31 -39.69
N ASP A 376 11.67 18.04 -39.71
CA ASP A 376 12.04 17.34 -40.94
C ASP A 376 10.89 16.46 -41.42
N GLN A 377 10.42 16.71 -42.65
CA GLN A 377 9.35 16.00 -43.36
C GLN A 377 8.14 15.63 -42.47
N PRO A 378 7.47 16.61 -41.83
CA PRO A 378 6.32 16.31 -40.99
C PRO A 378 5.19 15.61 -41.77
N GLU A 379 5.13 15.77 -43.10
CA GLU A 379 4.15 15.12 -43.97
C GLU A 379 4.18 13.58 -43.98
N ASP A 380 5.34 12.95 -43.80
CA ASP A 380 5.50 11.49 -43.97
C ASP A 380 4.70 10.68 -42.94
N ASN A 381 4.39 11.29 -41.80
CA ASN A 381 3.66 10.68 -40.69
C ASN A 381 2.23 11.22 -40.55
N LEU A 382 1.77 12.07 -41.48
CA LEU A 382 0.50 12.79 -41.39
C LEU A 382 -0.44 12.38 -42.53
N ASP A 383 -1.37 11.48 -42.20
CA ASP A 383 -2.40 10.99 -43.12
C ASP A 383 -3.66 11.88 -43.03
N ASN A 384 -4.14 12.38 -44.19
CA ASN A 384 -5.34 13.20 -44.46
C ASN A 384 -5.17 14.73 -44.67
N ARG A 385 -6.00 15.28 -45.57
CA ARG A 385 -6.22 16.71 -45.85
C ARG A 385 -6.68 17.53 -44.64
N THR A 386 -7.42 16.93 -43.70
CA THR A 386 -7.86 17.60 -42.45
C THR A 386 -6.68 17.91 -41.53
N VAL A 387 -5.75 16.95 -41.41
CA VAL A 387 -4.55 17.00 -40.57
C VAL A 387 -3.63 18.15 -41.00
N TYR A 388 -3.50 18.41 -42.31
CA TYR A 388 -2.74 19.58 -42.80
C TYR A 388 -3.35 20.93 -42.45
N LYS A 389 -4.68 21.03 -42.36
CA LYS A 389 -5.32 22.32 -42.04
C LYS A 389 -4.99 22.73 -40.60
N GLU A 390 -5.17 21.80 -39.65
CA GLU A 390 -4.88 22.01 -38.23
C GLU A 390 -3.40 22.32 -38.00
N LEU A 391 -2.49 21.61 -38.68
CA LEU A 391 -1.06 21.89 -38.59
C LEU A 391 -0.70 23.28 -39.16
N ASN A 392 -1.28 23.67 -40.29
CA ASN A 392 -0.99 24.95 -40.92
C ASN A 392 -1.41 26.13 -40.03
N ASP A 393 -2.63 26.09 -39.50
CA ASP A 393 -3.16 27.14 -38.63
C ASP A 393 -2.31 27.25 -37.35
N PHE A 394 -1.91 26.10 -36.80
CA PHE A 394 -1.02 26.02 -35.66
C PHE A 394 0.38 26.62 -35.94
N ILE A 395 1.03 26.27 -37.06
CA ILE A 395 2.35 26.81 -37.45
C ILE A 395 2.25 28.32 -37.64
N LYS A 396 1.21 28.82 -38.32
CA LYS A 396 1.01 30.27 -38.53
C LYS A 396 0.93 31.04 -37.23
N LYS A 397 0.29 30.46 -36.21
CA LYS A 397 0.22 31.06 -34.89
C LYS A 397 1.58 31.02 -34.20
N LYS A 398 2.19 29.85 -34.12
CA LYS A 398 3.43 29.64 -33.34
C LYS A 398 4.67 30.28 -33.93
N LYS A 399 4.75 30.51 -35.24
CA LYS A 399 5.88 31.22 -35.85
C LYS A 399 6.03 32.68 -35.36
N ASN A 400 4.97 33.27 -34.78
CA ASN A 400 5.04 34.59 -34.15
C ASN A 400 5.71 34.56 -32.77
N GLU A 401 5.74 33.39 -32.13
CA GLU A 401 6.29 33.20 -30.77
C GLU A 401 7.70 32.59 -30.82
N ARG A 402 8.04 31.85 -31.88
CA ARG A 402 9.32 31.17 -32.05
C ARG A 402 9.68 30.96 -33.53
N GLN A 403 10.98 30.84 -33.84
CA GLN A 403 11.41 30.47 -35.19
C GLN A 403 11.12 28.99 -35.46
N ILE A 404 10.49 28.71 -36.61
CA ILE A 404 10.18 27.36 -37.08
C ILE A 404 10.84 27.17 -38.45
N ILE A 405 11.67 26.13 -38.59
CA ILE A 405 12.34 25.74 -39.83
C ILE A 405 11.76 24.38 -40.22
N ILE A 406 11.18 24.31 -41.43
CA ILE A 406 10.53 23.09 -41.93
C ILE A 406 11.25 22.64 -43.20
N VAL A 407 11.67 21.38 -43.24
CA VAL A 407 12.11 20.70 -44.45
C VAL A 407 10.92 19.90 -44.96
N SER A 408 10.43 20.22 -46.17
CA SER A 408 9.23 19.57 -46.71
C SER A 408 9.25 19.50 -48.23
N HIS A 409 8.63 18.46 -48.78
CA HIS A 409 8.32 18.33 -50.20
C HIS A 409 6.86 18.68 -50.53
N ASN A 410 6.04 18.98 -49.51
CA ASN A 410 4.62 19.28 -49.65
C ASN A 410 4.37 20.79 -49.73
N ALA A 411 3.85 21.26 -50.87
CA ALA A 411 3.61 22.69 -51.07
C ALA A 411 2.57 23.28 -50.10
N ASN A 412 1.67 22.49 -49.53
CA ASN A 412 0.72 23.00 -48.54
C ASN A 412 1.43 23.46 -47.26
N LEU A 413 2.48 22.77 -46.82
CA LEU A 413 3.24 23.13 -45.62
C LEU A 413 4.16 24.33 -45.84
N VAL A 414 4.51 24.64 -47.08
CA VAL A 414 5.36 25.79 -47.44
C VAL A 414 4.49 27.02 -47.76
N VAL A 415 3.51 26.88 -48.63
CA VAL A 415 2.69 28.00 -49.11
C VAL A 415 1.56 28.34 -48.14
N SER A 416 0.86 27.32 -47.62
CA SER A 416 -0.35 27.55 -46.81
C SER A 416 -0.05 27.90 -45.36
N THR A 417 1.20 27.78 -44.89
CA THR A 417 1.69 28.27 -43.58
C THR A 417 2.19 29.72 -43.65
N ASP A 418 2.09 30.36 -44.82
CA ASP A 418 2.62 31.70 -45.11
C ASP A 418 4.12 31.82 -44.79
N SER A 419 4.96 30.89 -45.26
CA SER A 419 6.41 30.94 -45.03
C SER A 419 7.01 32.29 -45.43
N GLU A 420 7.76 32.90 -44.51
CA GLU A 420 8.42 34.20 -44.73
C GLU A 420 9.66 34.08 -45.63
N GLU A 421 10.40 32.99 -45.48
CA GLU A 421 11.63 32.70 -46.22
C GLU A 421 11.60 31.24 -46.67
N VAL A 422 11.79 31.01 -47.96
CA VAL A 422 11.93 29.68 -48.55
C VAL A 422 13.35 29.51 -49.04
N ILE A 423 14.00 28.42 -48.66
CA ILE A 423 15.35 28.08 -49.11
C ILE A 423 15.23 26.90 -50.09
N VAL A 424 15.59 27.13 -51.35
CA VAL A 424 15.59 26.11 -52.40
C VAL A 424 17.01 25.61 -52.59
N ALA A 425 17.19 24.30 -52.48
CA ALA A 425 18.47 23.62 -52.69
C ALA A 425 18.49 22.91 -54.05
N ASN A 426 19.64 22.93 -54.73
CA ASN A 426 19.87 22.09 -55.91
C ASN A 426 21.24 21.42 -55.85
N GLN A 427 21.26 20.12 -56.17
CA GLN A 427 22.48 19.35 -56.33
C GLN A 427 22.77 19.13 -57.81
N ALA A 428 23.92 19.61 -58.28
CA ALA A 428 24.38 19.41 -59.65
C ALA A 428 24.52 17.91 -59.97
N GLY A 429 24.06 17.51 -61.17
CA GLY A 429 24.17 16.14 -61.67
C GLY A 429 23.09 15.17 -61.18
N GLN A 430 22.11 15.58 -60.38
CA GLN A 430 20.97 14.72 -60.04
C GLN A 430 19.94 14.62 -61.19
N ASN A 431 19.67 15.73 -61.88
CA ASN A 431 18.65 15.81 -62.94
C ASN A 431 19.23 16.43 -64.22
N ALA A 432 18.81 15.92 -65.39
CA ALA A 432 19.20 16.51 -66.68
C ALA A 432 18.66 17.94 -66.80
N GLY A 433 19.54 18.93 -66.97
CA GLY A 433 19.19 20.35 -67.02
C GLY A 433 19.21 21.07 -65.66
N GLY A 434 19.55 20.37 -64.57
CA GLY A 434 19.67 20.94 -63.22
C GLY A 434 21.10 21.40 -62.87
N GLU A 435 21.85 21.96 -63.82
CA GLU A 435 23.24 22.37 -63.57
C GLU A 435 23.31 23.58 -62.64
N ASN A 436 24.28 23.54 -61.72
CA ASN A 436 24.59 24.65 -60.83
C ASN A 436 25.55 25.64 -61.49
N LYS A 437 25.66 26.84 -60.92
CA LYS A 437 26.53 27.89 -61.45
C LYS A 437 28.01 27.58 -61.18
N LYS A 438 28.34 27.05 -60.01
CA LYS A 438 29.72 26.86 -59.54
C LYS A 438 29.92 25.64 -58.64
N PHE A 439 29.02 25.39 -57.68
CA PHE A 439 29.23 24.37 -56.65
C PHE A 439 28.33 23.14 -56.82
N GLN A 440 28.74 22.01 -56.24
CA GLN A 440 27.93 20.78 -56.28
C GLN A 440 26.57 20.96 -55.60
N PHE A 441 26.51 21.71 -54.50
CA PHE A 441 25.28 22.10 -53.82
C PHE A 441 25.18 23.62 -53.84
N GLU A 442 24.06 24.15 -54.33
CA GLU A 442 23.76 25.57 -54.32
C GLU A 442 22.38 25.81 -53.72
N TYR A 443 22.20 27.01 -53.19
CA TYR A 443 20.97 27.43 -52.52
C TYR A 443 20.59 28.82 -52.99
N VAL A 444 19.29 29.06 -53.17
CA VAL A 444 18.70 30.39 -53.31
C VAL A 444 17.57 30.52 -52.30
N SER A 445 17.37 31.74 -51.79
CA SER A 445 16.34 31.98 -50.81
C SER A 445 15.58 33.27 -51.08
N GLY A 446 14.37 33.34 -50.55
CA GLY A 446 13.53 34.53 -50.60
C GLY A 446 12.09 34.24 -50.24
N SER A 447 11.26 35.28 -50.33
CA SER A 447 9.83 35.19 -50.02
C SER A 447 9.04 34.49 -51.14
N LEU A 448 7.82 34.05 -50.81
CA LEU A 448 6.90 33.40 -51.75
C LEU A 448 6.44 34.31 -52.90
N GLU A 449 6.61 35.62 -52.76
CA GLU A 449 6.28 36.65 -53.75
C GLU A 449 7.41 36.88 -54.77
N ASN A 450 8.62 36.36 -54.52
CA ASN A 450 9.73 36.45 -55.47
C ASN A 450 9.42 35.62 -56.72
N SER A 451 9.03 36.29 -57.79
CA SER A 451 8.57 35.70 -59.04
C SER A 451 9.29 36.34 -60.22
N PHE A 452 10.04 35.53 -60.97
CA PHE A 452 10.65 35.93 -62.24
C PHE A 452 11.05 34.69 -63.05
N SER A 453 11.34 34.90 -64.32
CA SER A 453 11.96 33.88 -65.18
C SER A 453 12.97 34.56 -66.10
N ASP A 454 14.23 34.14 -66.01
CA ASP A 454 15.35 34.67 -66.79
C ASP A 454 16.27 33.53 -67.23
N SER A 455 15.97 32.98 -68.41
CA SER A 455 16.75 31.90 -69.02
C SER A 455 18.16 32.32 -69.47
N SER A 456 18.51 33.61 -69.39
CA SER A 456 19.86 34.08 -69.71
C SER A 456 20.87 33.83 -68.58
N LYS A 457 20.39 33.51 -67.37
CA LYS A 457 21.25 33.26 -66.19
C LYS A 457 21.85 31.86 -66.21
N THR A 458 23.09 31.76 -65.74
CA THR A 458 23.77 30.47 -65.52
C THR A 458 23.40 29.89 -64.15
N GLY A 459 23.10 28.58 -64.14
CA GLY A 459 22.65 27.84 -62.96
C GLY A 459 21.13 27.83 -62.81
N ILE A 460 20.53 26.64 -62.67
CA ILE A 460 19.06 26.45 -62.66
C ILE A 460 18.36 27.28 -61.58
N LEU A 461 18.97 27.41 -60.41
CA LEU A 461 18.41 28.17 -59.29
C LEU A 461 18.29 29.66 -59.57
N TYR A 462 19.15 30.23 -60.42
CA TYR A 462 19.17 31.66 -60.72
C TYR A 462 18.28 32.06 -61.91
N GLN A 463 17.70 31.08 -62.61
CA GLN A 463 16.83 31.32 -63.77
C GLN A 463 15.38 31.58 -63.38
N LYS A 464 14.99 31.30 -62.13
CA LYS A 464 13.60 31.31 -61.65
C LYS A 464 13.51 31.96 -60.27
N GLY A 465 12.39 32.61 -60.01
CA GLY A 465 12.02 33.09 -58.68
C GLY A 465 11.61 31.94 -57.75
N ILE A 466 11.46 32.25 -56.46
CA ILE A 466 11.02 31.29 -55.43
C ILE A 466 9.64 30.74 -55.75
N ARG A 467 8.72 31.57 -56.25
CA ARG A 467 7.37 31.14 -56.64
C ARG A 467 7.42 30.04 -57.71
N GLU A 468 8.24 30.23 -58.74
CA GLU A 468 8.40 29.27 -59.83
C GLU A 468 9.07 27.99 -59.34
N HIS A 469 10.11 28.09 -58.50
CA HIS A 469 10.76 26.92 -57.87
C HIS A 469 9.77 26.12 -57.03
N VAL A 470 8.96 26.76 -56.20
CA VAL A 470 7.94 26.09 -55.38
C VAL A 470 6.90 25.37 -56.25
N CYS A 471 6.50 25.97 -57.38
CA CYS A 471 5.53 25.36 -58.29
C CYS A 471 6.07 24.15 -59.04
N GLU A 472 7.38 24.12 -59.30
CA GLU A 472 8.06 23.04 -60.05
C GLU A 472 8.54 21.90 -59.15
N ILE A 473 9.06 22.23 -57.97
CA ILE A 473 9.73 21.26 -57.07
C ILE A 473 8.73 20.62 -56.11
N LEU A 474 7.80 21.39 -55.54
CA LEU A 474 6.91 20.89 -54.49
C LEU A 474 5.61 20.30 -55.06
N GLU A 475 5.16 19.20 -54.46
CA GLU A 475 3.92 18.55 -54.86
C GLU A 475 2.72 19.47 -54.58
N GLY A 476 1.94 19.75 -55.63
CA GLY A 476 0.74 20.59 -55.53
C GLY A 476 1.02 22.10 -55.43
N GLY A 477 2.23 22.57 -55.77
CA GLY A 477 2.63 23.99 -55.69
C GLY A 477 1.65 24.98 -56.31
N LEU A 478 1.25 24.77 -57.56
CA LEU A 478 0.30 25.64 -58.25
C LEU A 478 -1.06 25.72 -57.55
N GLU A 479 -1.57 24.57 -57.10
CA GLU A 479 -2.87 24.49 -56.42
C GLU A 479 -2.82 25.14 -55.02
N ALA A 480 -1.69 25.03 -54.32
CA ALA A 480 -1.49 25.69 -53.03
C ALA A 480 -1.51 27.22 -53.16
N PHE A 481 -0.85 27.78 -54.18
CA PHE A 481 -0.91 29.22 -54.46
C PHE A 481 -2.32 29.69 -54.83
N LYS A 482 -3.04 28.96 -55.71
CA LYS A 482 -4.44 29.28 -56.03
C LYS A 482 -5.34 29.26 -54.79
N LYS A 483 -5.12 28.31 -53.89
CA LYS A 483 -5.88 28.20 -52.64
C LYS A 483 -5.58 29.37 -51.71
N ARG A 484 -4.32 29.77 -51.59
CA ARG A 484 -3.91 30.97 -50.84
C ARG A 484 -4.53 32.24 -51.41
N GLU A 485 -4.46 32.44 -52.73
CA GLU A 485 -5.05 33.61 -53.40
C GLU A 485 -6.57 33.72 -53.13
N LYS A 486 -7.30 32.60 -53.23
CA LYS A 486 -8.74 32.56 -52.91
C LYS A 486 -9.05 32.96 -51.47
N GLN A 487 -8.22 32.56 -50.50
CA GLN A 487 -8.40 32.94 -49.11
C GLN A 487 -8.26 34.46 -48.92
N TYR A 488 -7.22 35.08 -49.48
CA TYR A 488 -7.03 36.54 -49.38
C TYR A 488 -8.10 37.34 -50.13
N GLN A 489 -8.58 36.86 -51.28
CA GLN A 489 -9.70 37.49 -52.00
C GLN A 489 -11.01 37.44 -51.21
N SER A 490 -11.28 36.33 -50.50
CA SER A 490 -12.49 36.19 -49.67
C SER A 490 -12.50 37.10 -48.44
N VAL A 491 -11.33 37.44 -47.88
CA VAL A 491 -11.19 38.35 -46.73
C VAL A 491 -11.33 39.83 -47.12
N GLN A 492 -11.04 40.19 -48.37
CA GLN A 492 -11.28 41.54 -48.90
C GLN A 492 -12.73 41.81 -49.33
N SER A 493 -13.58 40.77 -49.31
CA SER A 493 -14.97 40.82 -49.79
C SER A 493 -16.02 40.89 -48.67
N ILE A 494 -15.59 41.07 -47.42
CA ILE A 494 -16.39 41.31 -46.21
C ILE A 494 -15.94 42.64 -45.64
#